data_AF-X0YU46-F1
#
_entry.id   AF-X0YU46-F1
#
_cell.length_a   1.000
_cell.length_b   1.000
_cell.length_c   1.000
_cell.angle_alpha   90.00
_cell.angle_beta   90.00
_cell.angle_gamma   90.00
#
_symmetry.space_group_name_H-M   'P 1'
#
loop_
_entity.id
_entity.type
_entity.pdbx_description
1 polymer ?
#
loop_
_entity_poly.entity_id
_entity_poly.type
_entity_poly.pdbx_seq_one_letter_code
_entity_poly.pdbx_strand_id
1 'polypeptide(L)'
;MSLNIFLQNLSNGISLGCLFALIAIGYTMVYGILRLINFAHGDIFMMAAFFVFYAMALFSLPWGIACLVAVVLAMLLGRTVERVAYKP
;
A
#
# COMPACT_ATOMS: atom_id res chain seq x y z
N MET A 1 19.52 18.31 -21.95
CA MET A 1 19.22 17.04 -21.25
C MET A 1 20.12 15.97 -21.84
N SER A 2 20.99 15.32 -21.07
CA SER A 2 21.76 14.19 -21.61
C SER A 2 20.83 12.99 -21.85
N LEU A 3 21.14 12.16 -22.85
CA LEU A 3 20.37 10.95 -23.18
C LEU A 3 20.17 10.04 -21.94
N ASN A 4 21.20 9.95 -21.09
CA ASN A 4 21.16 9.20 -19.84
C ASN A 4 20.07 9.70 -18.89
N ILE A 5 19.95 11.02 -18.69
CA ILE A 5 18.92 11.59 -17.80
C ILE A 5 17.53 11.37 -18.39
N PHE A 6 17.37 11.44 -19.71
CA PHE A 6 16.11 11.14 -20.38
C PHE A 6 15.68 9.68 -20.15
N LEU A 7 16.59 8.72 -20.36
CA LEU A 7 16.31 7.29 -20.15
C LEU A 7 16.01 6.97 -18.67
N GLN A 8 16.74 7.59 -17.73
CA GLN A 8 16.47 7.46 -16.31
C GLN A 8 15.08 7.99 -15.93
N ASN A 9 14.71 9.18 -16.41
CA ASN A 9 13.39 9.75 -16.15
C ASN A 9 12.26 8.94 -16.79
N LEU A 10 12.49 8.38 -17.98
CA LEU A 10 11.53 7.47 -18.63
C LEU A 10 11.31 6.21 -17.79
N SER A 11 12.40 5.58 -17.32
CA SER A 11 12.33 4.41 -16.45
C SER A 11 11.64 4.71 -15.11
N ASN A 12 11.96 5.85 -14.49
CA ASN A 12 11.31 6.33 -13.28
C ASN A 12 9.81 6.55 -13.51
N GLY A 13 9.43 7.19 -14.62
CA GLY A 13 8.04 7.45 -15.00
C GLY A 13 7.25 6.16 -15.20
N ILE A 14 7.83 5.17 -15.89
CA ILE A 14 7.21 3.84 -16.06
C ILE A 14 7.06 3.15 -14.71
N SER A 15 8.10 3.15 -13.87
CA SER A 15 8.06 2.49 -12.56
C SER A 15 6.98 3.08 -11.65
N LEU A 16 6.90 4.41 -11.57
CA LEU A 16 5.85 5.13 -10.85
C LEU A 16 4.46 4.88 -11.45
N GLY A 17 4.35 4.89 -12.79
CA GLY A 17 3.10 4.60 -13.49
C GLY A 17 2.59 3.18 -13.21
N CYS A 18 3.47 2.18 -13.22
CA CYS A 18 3.16 0.81 -12.84
C CYS A 18 2.72 0.70 -11.39
N LEU A 19 3.36 1.44 -10.47
CA LEU A 19 2.97 1.48 -9.06
C LEU A 19 1.55 2.03 -8.91
N PHE A 20 1.25 3.18 -9.53
CA PHE A 20 -0.10 3.75 -9.48
C PHE A 20 -1.15 2.87 -10.16
N ALA A 21 -0.80 2.22 -11.28
CA ALA A 21 -1.69 1.26 -11.93
C ALA A 21 -2.00 0.06 -11.02
N LEU A 22 -0.99 -0.47 -10.31
CA LEU A 22 -1.18 -1.55 -9.34
C LEU A 22 -2.10 -1.13 -8.19
N ILE A 23 -1.92 0.07 -7.65
CA ILE A 23 -2.80 0.64 -6.60
C ILE A 23 -4.24 0.76 -7.13
N ALA A 24 -4.42 1.29 -8.33
CA ALA A 24 -5.75 1.43 -8.95
C ALA A 24 -6.43 0.07 -9.16
N ILE A 25 -5.69 -0.96 -9.60
CA ILE A 25 -6.18 -2.34 -9.74
C ILE A 25 -6.59 -2.91 -8.38
N GLY A 26 -5.82 -2.67 -7.32
CA GLY A 26 -6.17 -3.08 -5.96
C GLY A 26 -7.49 -2.45 -5.49
N TYR A 27 -7.66 -1.16 -5.75
CA TYR A 27 -8.88 -0.43 -5.42
C TYR A 27 -10.10 -0.96 -6.19
N THR A 28 -9.98 -1.16 -7.52
CA THR A 28 -11.09 -1.67 -8.32
C THR A 28 -11.47 -3.12 -7.96
N MET A 29 -10.51 -3.94 -7.53
CA MET A 29 -10.79 -5.30 -7.03
C MET A 29 -11.65 -5.28 -5.76
N VAL A 30 -11.33 -4.42 -4.80
CA VAL A 30 -12.10 -4.29 -3.55
C VAL A 30 -13.52 -3.77 -3.85
N TYR A 31 -13.63 -2.74 -4.68
CA TYR A 31 -14.92 -2.14 -5.07
C TYR A 31 -15.77 -3.11 -5.90
N GLY A 32 -15.16 -3.90 -6.78
CA GLY A 32 -15.86 -4.89 -7.59
C GLY A 32 -16.58 -5.95 -6.77
N ILE A 33 -16.03 -6.31 -5.60
CA ILE A 33 -16.61 -7.31 -4.70
C ILE A 33 -17.62 -6.66 -3.73
N LEU A 34 -17.26 -5.54 -3.11
CA LEU A 34 -18.08 -4.93 -2.05
C LEU A 34 -19.19 -4.02 -2.56
N ARG A 35 -19.10 -3.50 -3.79
CA ARG A 35 -20.03 -2.51 -4.38
C ARG A 35 -20.32 -1.27 -3.50
N LEU A 36 -19.49 -1.03 -2.48
CA LEU A 36 -19.59 0.06 -1.51
C LEU A 36 -18.31 0.88 -1.54
N ILE A 37 -18.45 2.19 -1.29
CA ILE A 37 -17.32 3.11 -1.20
C ILE A 37 -16.57 2.85 0.11
N ASN A 38 -15.43 2.14 0.03
CA ASN A 38 -14.55 1.89 1.17
C ASN A 38 -13.61 3.09 1.40
N PHE A 39 -14.07 4.06 2.19
CA PHE A 39 -13.27 5.22 2.60
C PHE A 39 -12.06 4.85 3.46
N ALA A 40 -12.09 3.71 4.15
CA ALA A 40 -10.99 3.25 5.00
C ALA A 40 -9.79 2.72 4.21
N HIS A 41 -9.92 2.47 2.90
CA HIS A 41 -8.82 1.92 2.11
C HIS A 41 -7.58 2.84 2.09
N GLY A 42 -7.79 4.16 1.99
CA GLY A 42 -6.70 5.13 2.07
C GLY A 42 -6.02 5.14 3.44
N ASP A 43 -6.80 5.05 4.52
CA ASP A 43 -6.27 5.01 5.88
C ASP A 43 -5.48 3.73 6.15
N ILE A 44 -5.97 2.57 5.68
CA ILE A 44 -5.27 1.28 5.80
C ILE A 44 -3.94 1.33 5.04
N PHE A 45 -3.92 1.93 3.85
CA PHE A 45 -2.69 2.11 3.06
C PHE A 45 -1.67 2.98 3.80
N MET A 46 -2.10 4.11 4.35
CA MET A 46 -1.25 4.98 5.16
C MET A 46 -0.71 4.23 6.39
N MET A 47 -1.55 3.43 7.05
CA MET A 47 -1.15 2.67 8.24
C MET A 47 -0.11 1.60 7.92
N ALA A 48 -0.18 0.96 6.75
CA ALA A 48 0.87 0.04 6.29
C ALA A 48 2.24 0.72 6.20
N ALA A 49 2.30 1.97 5.69
CA ALA A 49 3.54 2.74 5.64
C ALA A 49 4.07 3.06 7.05
N PHE A 50 3.18 3.43 7.99
CA PHE A 50 3.55 3.64 9.38
C PHE A 50 4.05 2.37 10.05
N PHE A 51 3.45 1.20 9.77
CA PHE A 51 3.94 -0.06 10.31
C PHE A 51 5.36 -0.36 9.86
N VAL A 52 5.71 -0.13 8.58
CA VAL A 52 7.09 -0.26 8.11
C VAL A 52 8.00 0.73 8.83
N PHE A 53 7.58 2.00 8.92
CA PHE A 53 8.35 3.05 9.58
C PHE A 53 8.68 2.70 11.04
N TYR A 54 7.67 2.33 11.84
CA TYR A 54 7.87 1.99 13.25
C TYR A 54 8.60 0.66 13.43
N ALA A 55 8.38 -0.33 12.56
CA ALA A 55 9.14 -1.58 12.54
C ALA A 55 10.65 -1.31 12.36
N MET A 56 11.01 -0.38 11.48
CA MET A 56 12.40 0.02 11.27
C MET A 56 12.91 0.95 12.37
N ALA A 57 12.12 1.93 12.80
CA ALA A 57 12.57 2.98 13.74
C ALA A 57 12.69 2.48 15.19
N LEU A 58 11.74 1.67 15.66
CA LEU A 58 11.70 1.22 17.06
C LEU A 58 12.33 -0.16 17.26
N PHE A 59 12.13 -1.06 16.29
CA PHE A 59 12.59 -2.45 16.41
C PHE A 59 13.84 -2.74 15.57
N SER A 60 14.34 -1.73 14.84
CA SER A 60 15.52 -1.85 13.96
C SER A 60 15.43 -3.03 12.99
N LEU A 61 14.22 -3.38 12.56
CA LEU A 61 14.00 -4.50 11.67
C LEU A 61 14.59 -4.18 10.27
N PRO A 62 15.23 -5.17 9.61
CA PRO A 62 15.62 -5.04 8.21
C PRO A 62 14.40 -4.73 7.34
N TRP A 63 14.60 -3.89 6.32
CA TRP A 63 13.53 -3.40 5.44
C TRP A 63 12.60 -4.52 4.92
N GLY A 64 13.16 -5.65 4.46
CA GLY A 64 12.36 -6.77 3.95
C GLY A 64 11.46 -7.42 5.02
N ILE A 65 11.96 -7.54 6.25
CA ILE A 65 11.17 -8.08 7.37
C ILE A 65 10.12 -7.07 7.82
N ALA A 66 10.47 -5.79 7.89
CA ALA A 66 9.53 -4.72 8.21
C ALA A 66 8.35 -4.67 7.22
N CYS A 67 8.61 -4.85 5.91
CA CYS A 67 7.56 -4.95 4.89
C CYS A 67 6.63 -6.16 5.12
N LEU A 68 7.19 -7.34 5.41
CA LEU A 68 6.37 -8.54 5.68
C LEU A 68 5.49 -8.34 6.93
N VAL A 69 6.05 -7.78 8.00
CA VAL A 69 5.30 -7.46 9.22
C VAL A 69 4.18 -6.46 8.92
N ALA A 70 4.45 -5.41 8.15
CA ALA A 70 3.45 -4.41 7.76
C ALA A 70 2.31 -5.01 6.93
N VAL A 71 2.60 -5.93 6.01
CA VAL A 71 1.56 -6.64 5.22
C VAL A 71 0.63 -7.43 6.14
N VAL A 72 1.19 -8.16 7.10
CA VAL A 72 0.39 -8.94 8.06
C VAL A 72 -0.47 -8.02 8.93
N LEU A 73 0.11 -6.95 9.48
CA LEU A 73 -0.62 -5.99 10.32
C LEU A 73 -1.71 -5.24 9.54
N ALA A 74 -1.44 -4.83 8.29
CA ALA A 74 -2.42 -4.17 7.44
C ALA A 74 -3.57 -5.11 7.07
N MET A 75 -3.30 -6.40 6.80
CA MET A 75 -4.32 -7.42 6.57
C MET A 75 -5.21 -7.61 7.81
N LEU A 76 -4.61 -7.70 9.00
CA LEU A 76 -5.36 -7.82 10.26
C LEU A 76 -6.23 -6.58 10.49
N LEU A 77 -5.68 -5.38 10.30
CA LEU A 77 -6.40 -4.13 10.45
C LEU A 77 -7.58 -4.05 9.48
N GLY A 78 -7.36 -4.34 8.19
CA GLY A 78 -8.43 -4.39 7.19
C GLY A 78 -9.54 -5.37 7.56
N ARG A 79 -9.19 -6.57 8.04
CA ARG A 79 -10.16 -7.57 8.52
C ARG A 79 -10.96 -7.10 9.73
N THR A 80 -10.31 -6.41 10.68
CA THR A 80 -11.01 -5.86 11.85
C THR A 80 -11.97 -4.74 11.47
N VAL A 81 -11.56 -3.85 10.56
CA VAL A 81 -12.42 -2.77 10.04
C VAL A 81 -13.61 -3.35 9.29
N GLU A 82 -13.41 -4.35 8.42
CA GLU A 82 -14.51 -5.03 7.73
C GLU A 82 -15.53 -5.59 8.73
N ARG A 83 -15.07 -6.31 9.76
CA ARG A 83 -15.96 -6.91 10.76
C ARG A 83 -16.69 -5.90 11.62
N VAL A 84 -16.00 -4.86 12.10
CA VAL A 84 -16.55 -3.92 13.10
C VAL A 84 -17.39 -2.83 12.46
N ALA A 85 -17.00 -2.34 11.28
CA ALA A 85 -17.65 -1.19 10.63
C ALA A 85 -18.61 -1.59 9.50
N TYR A 86 -18.27 -2.61 8.70
CA TYR A 86 -19.01 -2.93 7.47
C TYR A 86 -19.93 -4.15 7.59
N LYS A 87 -19.64 -5.07 8.52
CA LYS A 87 -20.43 -6.28 8.79
C LYS A 87 -21.10 -6.38 10.18
N PRO A 88 -21.16 -5.35 11.06
CA PRO A 88 -21.90 -5.51 12.31
C PRO A 88 -23.42 -5.66 12.08
#